data_AF-A0A152A299-F1
#
_entry.id   AF-A0A152A299-F1
#
_cell.length_a   1.000
_cell.length_b   1.000
_cell.length_c   1.000
_cell.angle_alpha   90.00
_cell.angle_beta   90.00
_cell.angle_gamma   90.00
#
_symmetry.space_group_name_H-M   'P 1'
#
loop_
_entity.id
_entity.type
_entity.pdbx_description
1 polymer ?
#
loop_
_entity_poly.entity_id
_entity_poly.type
_entity_poly.pdbx_seq_one_letter_code
_entity_poly.pdbx_strand_id
1 'polypeptide(L)'
;MEVEVTDKKAFIEMREKLFTLNRNLSAVRQRIQITEKDKQRSAITIKELDNLPPQTRTYKAIGKMFLLKPSKELSDELKLEIKEDDETMQTLVVGISSFFFK
;
A
#
# COMPACT_ATOMS: atom_id res chain seq x y z
N MET A 1 20.05 38.63 -24.90
CA MET A 1 18.62 38.35 -24.68
C MET A 1 18.29 36.86 -24.84
N GLU A 2 18.88 36.11 -25.76
CA GLU A 2 18.52 34.69 -25.96
C GLU A 2 18.90 33.77 -24.77
N VAL A 3 20.03 34.02 -24.11
CA VAL A 3 20.50 33.22 -22.96
C VAL A 3 19.56 33.34 -21.75
N GLU A 4 19.11 34.56 -21.43
CA GLU A 4 18.22 34.85 -20.30
C GLU A 4 16.82 34.23 -20.46
N VAL A 5 16.32 34.17 -21.71
CA VAL A 5 15.05 33.49 -22.03
C VAL A 5 15.18 31.97 -21.91
N THR A 6 16.36 31.43 -22.19
CA THR A 6 16.64 29.98 -22.11
C THR A 6 16.72 29.50 -20.67
N ASP A 7 17.40 30.26 -19.80
CA ASP A 7 17.47 29.98 -18.36
C ASP A 7 16.10 30.04 -17.69
N LYS A 8 15.25 31.01 -18.10
CA LYS A 8 13.88 31.12 -17.59
C LYS A 8 13.01 29.92 -17.99
N LYS A 9 13.15 29.41 -19.22
CA LYS A 9 12.44 28.21 -19.69
C LYS A 9 12.91 26.96 -18.93
N ALA A 10 14.21 26.76 -18.81
CA ALA A 10 14.79 25.64 -18.05
C ALA A 10 14.34 25.65 -16.58
N PHE A 11 14.25 26.83 -15.97
CA PHE A 11 13.75 26.99 -14.60
C PHE A 11 12.27 26.61 -14.46
N ILE A 12 11.42 27.01 -15.41
CA ILE A 12 9.99 26.66 -15.40
C ILE A 12 9.81 25.14 -15.55
N GLU A 13 10.50 24.52 -16.51
CA GLU A 13 10.45 23.06 -16.70
C GLU A 13 10.92 22.31 -15.45
N MET A 14 11.97 22.79 -14.78
CA MET A 14 12.45 22.20 -13.54
C MET A 14 11.43 22.33 -12.40
N ARG A 15 10.73 23.48 -12.31
CA ARG A 15 9.65 23.69 -11.33
C ARG A 15 8.47 22.75 -11.57
N GLU A 16 8.07 22.54 -12.82
CA GLU A 16 7.00 21.60 -13.20
C GLU A 16 7.36 20.15 -12.87
N LYS A 17 8.60 19.74 -13.17
CA LYS A 17 9.13 18.42 -12.78
C LYS A 17 9.09 18.26 -11.27
N LEU A 18 9.60 19.24 -10.52
CA LEU A 18 9.61 19.21 -9.06
C LEU A 18 8.19 19.12 -8.46
N PHE A 19 7.23 19.86 -9.02
CA PHE A 19 5.84 19.79 -8.60
C PHE A 19 5.25 18.39 -8.82
N THR A 20 5.46 17.83 -10.01
CA THR A 20 5.00 16.49 -10.38
C THR A 20 5.60 15.42 -9.48
N LEU A 21 6.89 15.53 -9.19
CA LEU A 21 7.60 14.61 -8.28
C LEU A 21 7.05 14.66 -6.86
N ASN A 22 6.79 15.85 -6.32
CA ASN A 22 6.21 16.00 -4.99
C ASN A 22 4.79 15.39 -4.92
N ARG A 23 3.99 15.58 -5.97
CA ARG A 23 2.66 14.96 -6.08
C ARG A 23 2.75 13.44 -6.07
N ASN A 24 3.63 12.87 -6.88
CA ASN A 24 3.83 11.42 -6.96
C ASN A 24 4.33 10.85 -5.62
N LEU A 25 5.31 11.51 -5.00
CA LEU A 25 5.84 11.13 -3.70
C LEU A 25 4.77 11.15 -2.61
N SER A 26 3.90 12.16 -2.60
CA SER A 26 2.76 12.23 -1.68
C SER A 26 1.81 11.05 -1.88
N ALA A 27 1.46 10.74 -3.14
CA ALA A 27 0.59 9.62 -3.47
C ALA A 27 1.18 8.25 -3.06
N VAL A 28 2.49 8.04 -3.27
CA VAL A 28 3.15 6.79 -2.86
C VAL A 28 3.20 6.69 -1.33
N ARG A 29 3.50 7.79 -0.62
CA ARG A 29 3.46 7.80 0.86
C ARG A 29 2.07 7.45 1.41
N GLN A 30 1.02 7.99 0.80
CA GLN A 30 -0.35 7.65 1.18
C GLN A 30 -0.65 6.17 0.94
N ARG A 31 -0.23 5.61 -0.20
CA ARG A 31 -0.36 4.17 -0.48
C ARG A 31 0.33 3.32 0.59
N ILE A 32 1.57 3.65 0.95
CA ILE A 32 2.30 2.94 2.01
C ILE A 32 1.52 2.94 3.32
N GLN A 33 1.00 4.11 3.74
CA GLN A 33 0.23 4.22 4.98
C GLN A 33 -1.08 3.43 4.96
N ILE A 34 -1.75 3.33 3.82
CA ILE A 34 -2.99 2.55 3.67
C ILE A 34 -2.66 1.06 3.76
N THR A 35 -1.71 0.58 2.95
CA THR A 35 -1.29 -0.82 2.95
C THR A 35 -0.78 -1.27 4.32
N GLU A 36 -0.04 -0.42 5.03
CA GLU A 36 0.42 -0.73 6.39
C GLU A 36 -0.74 -0.90 7.39
N LYS A 37 -1.78 -0.06 7.29
CA LYS A 37 -2.99 -0.19 8.13
C LYS A 37 -3.78 -1.43 7.80
N ASP A 38 -3.93 -1.76 6.52
CA ASP A 38 -4.65 -2.95 6.06
C ASP A 38 -3.95 -4.22 6.55
N LYS A 39 -2.61 -4.28 6.42
CA LYS A 39 -1.79 -5.35 6.99
C LYS A 39 -2.00 -5.49 8.50
N GLN A 40 -1.95 -4.38 9.25
CA GLN A 40 -2.17 -4.40 10.71
C GLN A 40 -3.55 -4.94 11.06
N ARG A 41 -4.59 -4.53 10.33
CA ARG A 41 -5.96 -5.01 10.52
C ARG A 41 -6.08 -6.51 10.25
N SER A 42 -5.48 -7.01 9.17
CA SER A 42 -5.46 -8.45 8.86
C SER A 42 -4.71 -9.25 9.92
N ALA A 43 -3.57 -8.72 10.42
CA ALA A 43 -2.81 -9.36 11.48
C ALA A 43 -3.57 -9.44 12.82
N ILE A 44 -4.31 -8.38 13.17
CA ILE A 44 -5.20 -8.41 14.35
C ILE A 44 -6.32 -9.43 14.13
N THR A 45 -6.94 -9.44 12.96
CA THR A 45 -8.04 -10.38 12.64
C THR A 45 -7.59 -11.83 12.77
N ILE A 46 -6.38 -12.18 12.29
CA ILE A 46 -5.82 -13.53 12.47
C ILE A 46 -5.67 -13.88 13.95
N LYS A 47 -5.12 -12.97 14.77
CA LYS A 47 -4.97 -13.19 16.21
C LYS A 47 -6.32 -13.43 16.90
N GLU A 48 -7.34 -12.66 16.52
CA GLU A 48 -8.69 -12.85 17.05
C GLU A 48 -9.30 -14.19 16.60
N LEU A 49 -9.09 -14.60 15.34
CA LEU A 49 -9.54 -15.89 14.81
C LEU A 49 -8.87 -17.09 15.50
N ASP A 50 -7.58 -16.97 15.82
CA ASP A 50 -6.81 -18.00 16.51
C ASP A 50 -7.24 -18.16 17.98
N ASN A 51 -7.79 -17.10 18.59
CA ASN A 51 -8.35 -17.15 19.94
C ASN A 51 -9.76 -17.79 20.00
N LEU A 52 -10.39 -18.08 18.86
CA LEU A 52 -11.72 -18.68 18.83
C LEU A 52 -11.68 -20.21 19.05
N PRO A 53 -12.71 -20.78 19.68
CA PRO A 53 -12.85 -22.23 19.78
C PRO A 53 -12.87 -22.92 18.39
N PRO A 54 -12.31 -24.14 18.25
CA PRO A 54 -12.15 -24.82 16.95
C PRO A 54 -13.45 -25.12 16.19
N GLN A 55 -14.59 -25.17 16.88
CA GLN A 55 -15.91 -25.44 16.28
C GLN A 55 -16.72 -24.18 15.95
N THR A 56 -16.11 -23.00 16.04
CA THR A 56 -16.79 -21.73 15.77
C THR A 56 -17.06 -21.58 14.27
N ARG A 57 -18.32 -21.33 13.90
CA ARG A 57 -18.69 -20.96 12.53
C ARG A 57 -18.26 -19.52 12.25
N THR A 58 -17.32 -19.35 11.34
CA THR A 58 -16.82 -18.03 10.93
C THR A 58 -17.37 -17.64 9.55
N TYR A 59 -17.46 -16.34 9.30
CA TYR A 59 -17.99 -15.81 8.05
C TYR A 59 -17.07 -14.73 7.48
N LYS A 60 -16.82 -14.78 6.17
CA LYS A 60 -16.12 -13.75 5.41
C LYS A 60 -17.12 -12.77 4.81
N ALA A 61 -16.92 -11.48 5.06
CA ALA A 61 -17.73 -10.44 4.43
C ALA A 61 -17.31 -10.26 2.95
N ILE A 62 -18.29 -10.27 2.04
CA ILE A 62 -18.12 -10.00 0.61
C ILE A 62 -19.18 -8.97 0.23
N GLY A 63 -18.80 -7.69 0.20
CA GLY A 63 -19.74 -6.58 0.00
C GLY A 63 -20.81 -6.54 1.09
N LYS A 64 -22.08 -6.78 0.71
CA LYS A 64 -23.22 -6.83 1.64
C LYS A 64 -23.57 -8.25 2.11
N MET A 65 -22.81 -9.26 1.69
CA MET A 65 -23.06 -10.67 1.98
C MET A 65 -22.00 -11.24 2.94
N PHE A 66 -22.34 -12.35 3.60
CA PHE A 66 -21.44 -13.08 4.49
C PHE A 66 -21.39 -14.55 4.07
N LEU A 67 -20.19 -15.02 3.70
CA LEU A 67 -19.95 -16.39 3.27
C LEU A 67 -19.41 -17.22 4.43
N LEU A 68 -20.07 -18.34 4.74
CA LEU A 68 -19.58 -19.29 5.73
C LEU A 68 -18.24 -19.87 5.27
N LYS A 69 -17.22 -19.78 6.12
CA LYS A 69 -15.89 -20.32 5.84
C LYS A 69 -15.22 -20.78 7.14
N PRO A 70 -14.50 -21.91 7.17
CA PRO A 70 -13.78 -22.34 8.38
C PRO A 70 -12.73 -21.31 8.83
N SER A 71 -12.51 -21.20 10.15
CA SER A 71 -11.57 -20.23 10.73
C SER A 71 -10.16 -20.38 10.16
N LYS A 72 -9.69 -21.63 10.00
CA LYS A 72 -8.36 -21.93 9.43
C LYS A 72 -8.19 -21.39 8.01
N GLU A 73 -9.16 -21.64 7.14
CA GLU A 73 -9.10 -21.17 5.75
C GLU A 73 -9.13 -19.64 5.69
N LEU A 74 -9.89 -18.99 6.57
CA LEU A 74 -9.92 -17.54 6.67
C LEU A 74 -8.58 -16.97 7.16
N SER A 75 -7.97 -17.58 8.17
CA SER A 75 -6.64 -17.20 8.65
C SER A 75 -5.55 -17.38 7.59
N ASP A 76 -5.62 -18.44 6.79
CA ASP A 76 -4.64 -18.69 5.72
C ASP A 76 -4.79 -17.71 4.56
N GLU A 77 -6.01 -17.32 4.19
CA GLU A 77 -6.26 -16.23 3.24
C GLU A 77 -5.69 -14.89 3.73
N LEU A 78 -5.96 -14.53 4.99
CA LEU A 78 -5.44 -13.29 5.56
C LEU A 78 -3.90 -13.29 5.64
N LYS A 79 -3.27 -14.45 5.87
CA LYS A 79 -1.80 -14.58 5.82
C LYS A 79 -1.25 -14.41 4.41
N LEU A 80 -1.97 -14.86 3.39
CA LEU A 80 -1.60 -14.64 1.99
C LEU A 80 -1.70 -13.15 1.66
N GLU A 81 -2.80 -12.50 2.02
CA GLU A 81 -3.03 -11.05 1.83
C GLU A 81 -1.92 -10.21 2.48
N ILE A 82 -1.52 -10.55 3.71
CA ILE A 82 -0.39 -9.89 4.38
C ILE A 82 0.93 -10.03 3.61
N LYS A 83 1.19 -11.18 3.00
CA LYS A 83 2.42 -11.39 2.20
C LYS A 83 2.40 -10.55 0.93
N GLU A 84 1.26 -10.52 0.24
CA GLU A 84 1.07 -9.71 -0.96
C GLU A 84 1.18 -8.20 -0.64
N ASP A 85 0.65 -7.77 0.50
CA ASP A 85 0.81 -6.40 1.01
C ASP A 85 2.27 -6.06 1.31
N ASP A 86 3.03 -6.99 1.90
CA ASP A 86 4.46 -6.81 2.17
C ASP A 86 5.29 -6.71 0.90
N GLU A 87 5.03 -7.55 -0.09
CA GLU A 87 5.67 -7.48 -1.40
C GLU A 87 5.33 -6.15 -2.09
N THR A 88 4.07 -5.75 -2.07
CA THR A 88 3.61 -4.48 -2.64
C THR A 88 4.30 -3.30 -1.96
N MET A 89 4.35 -3.28 -0.63
CA MET A 89 5.02 -2.23 0.12
C MET A 89 6.53 -2.16 -0.19
N GLN A 90 7.21 -3.32 -0.28
CA GLN A 90 8.63 -3.36 -0.67
C GLN A 90 8.85 -2.77 -2.06
N THR A 91 8.03 -3.11 -3.05
CA THR A 91 8.16 -2.54 -4.40
C THR A 91 7.97 -1.02 -4.41
N LEU A 92 7.03 -0.49 -3.62
CA LEU A 92 6.80 0.95 -3.50
C LEU A 92 7.98 1.67 -2.85
N VAL A 93 8.57 1.09 -1.79
CA VAL A 93 9.73 1.65 -1.08
C VAL A 93 10.99 1.61 -1.94
N VAL A 94 11.28 0.47 -2.59
CA VAL A 94 12.41 0.33 -3.52
C VAL A 94 12.25 1.25 -4.72
N GLY A 95 11.02 1.38 -5.23
CA GLY A 95 10.68 2.32 -6.29
C GLY A 95 11.06 3.75 -5.94
N ILE A 96 10.69 4.24 -4.74
CA ILE A 96 11.11 5.56 -4.25
C ILE A 96 12.65 5.64 -4.18
N SER A 97 13.30 4.66 -3.54
CA SER A 97 14.77 4.69 -3.35
C SER A 97 15.53 4.75 -4.68
N SER A 98 15.14 3.91 -5.64
CA SER A 98 15.73 3.89 -6.98
C SER A 98 15.54 5.19 -7.77
N PHE A 99 14.45 5.91 -7.48
CA PHE A 99 14.15 7.19 -8.12
C PHE A 99 14.99 8.35 -7.57
N PHE A 100 15.37 8.30 -6.28
CA PHE A 100 16.19 9.34 -5.64
C PHE A 100 17.70 9.14 -5.82
N PHE A 101 18.16 7.91 -6.06
CA PHE A 101 19.59 7.56 -6.22
C PHE A 101 20.04 7.35 -7.68
N LYS A 102 19.20 7.70 -8.65
CA LYS A 102 19.53 7.67 -10.09
C LYS A 102 19.56 9.08 -10.66
#